data_AF-X1PVS7-F1
#
_entry.id   AF-X1PVS7-F1
#
_cell.length_a   1.000
_cell.length_b   1.000
_cell.length_c   1.000
_cell.angle_alpha   90.00
_cell.angle_beta   90.00
_cell.angle_gamma   90.00
#
_symmetry.space_group_name_H-M   'P 1'
#
loop_
_entity.id
_entity.type
_entity.pdbx_description
1 polymer ?
#
loop_
_entity_poly.entity_id
_entity_poly.type
_entity_poly.pdbx_seq_one_letter_code
_entity_poly.pdbx_strand_id
1 'polypeptide(L)'
;SEEEKRIIAYHEAGHAVLSYVLPHTDPIHKMSIISRGRSLGYVITLPEEDRFLKSKRELIDNITQLLGGRVSEEMNFNDITSGAQNDLDRATKITRKMIMEYGMSKRLGPITFKGEEEEVFLGKEIASGSHYSDQIASAIDEEVHNIVMDSYEMARKILLKNKKTLADLANELIEKETLSRDEILKVLSKVESKKSKRVEQLEEKSEVLNTKSATVKTIKEKAVKATSKK
;
A
#
# COMPACT_ATOMS: atom_id res chain seq x y z
N SER A 1 10.16 -18.72 20.37
CA SER A 1 9.46 -20.05 20.40
C SER A 1 9.16 -20.50 18.97
N GLU A 2 8.96 -21.81 18.70
CA GLU A 2 8.46 -22.29 17.39
C GLU A 2 7.10 -21.67 17.03
N GLU A 3 6.23 -21.48 18.03
CA GLU A 3 4.94 -20.82 17.85
C GLU A 3 5.09 -19.35 17.46
N GLU A 4 6.00 -18.63 18.11
CA GLU A 4 6.32 -17.24 17.81
C GLU A 4 6.93 -17.09 16.40
N LYS A 5 7.82 -18.02 16.01
CA LYS A 5 8.38 -18.10 14.65
C LYS A 5 7.26 -18.25 13.62
N ARG A 6 6.28 -19.11 13.90
CA ARG A 6 5.10 -19.31 13.05
C ARG A 6 4.24 -18.05 12.97
N ILE A 7 3.99 -17.37 14.09
CA ILE A 7 3.21 -16.12 14.12
C ILE A 7 3.88 -15.05 13.25
N ILE A 8 5.18 -14.82 13.45
CA ILE A 8 5.95 -13.83 12.65
C ILE A 8 5.91 -14.22 11.17
N ALA A 9 6.06 -15.50 10.83
CA ALA A 9 6.04 -15.92 9.44
C ALA A 9 4.70 -15.65 8.74
N TYR A 10 3.59 -15.90 9.43
CA TYR A 10 2.26 -15.57 8.90
C TYR A 10 2.03 -14.05 8.84
N HIS A 11 2.56 -13.28 9.80
CA HIS A 11 2.51 -11.82 9.79
C HIS A 11 3.21 -11.26 8.53
N GLU A 12 4.47 -11.64 8.29
CA GLU A 12 5.25 -11.19 7.13
C GLU A 12 4.63 -11.68 5.81
N ALA A 13 4.11 -12.91 5.78
CA ALA A 13 3.40 -13.44 4.62
C ALA A 13 2.14 -12.63 4.29
N GLY A 14 1.43 -12.11 5.31
CA GLY A 14 0.29 -11.21 5.15
C GLY A 14 0.66 -9.94 4.38
N HIS A 15 1.74 -9.27 4.81
CA HIS A 15 2.29 -8.12 4.08
C HIS A 15 2.71 -8.48 2.66
N ALA A 16 3.41 -9.60 2.47
CA ALA A 16 3.92 -10.00 1.16
C ALA A 16 2.82 -10.30 0.14
N VAL A 17 1.77 -11.03 0.53
CA VAL A 17 0.61 -11.32 -0.34
C VAL A 17 -0.08 -10.02 -0.76
N LEU A 18 -0.32 -9.11 0.18
CA LEU A 18 -0.97 -7.83 -0.14
C LEU A 18 -0.09 -6.94 -1.03
N SER A 19 1.22 -6.90 -0.79
CA SER A 19 2.17 -6.17 -1.63
C SER A 19 2.15 -6.63 -3.09
N TYR A 20 1.84 -7.90 -3.33
CA TYR A 20 1.75 -8.48 -4.67
C TYR A 20 0.37 -8.31 -5.32
N VAL A 21 -0.70 -8.43 -4.53
CA VAL A 21 -2.07 -8.36 -5.06
C VAL A 21 -2.52 -6.92 -5.31
N LEU A 22 -2.13 -5.99 -4.43
CA LEU A 22 -2.57 -4.60 -4.50
C LEU A 22 -1.92 -3.89 -5.70
N PRO A 23 -2.69 -3.12 -6.49
CA PRO A 23 -2.20 -2.54 -7.73
C PRO A 23 -1.28 -1.34 -7.57
N HIS A 24 -1.28 -0.65 -6.42
CA HIS A 24 -0.51 0.57 -6.19
C HIS A 24 0.62 0.43 -5.16
N THR A 25 0.94 -0.79 -4.71
CA THR A 25 2.06 -1.05 -3.81
C THR A 25 3.37 -1.23 -4.56
N ASP A 26 4.48 -0.97 -3.88
CA ASP A 26 5.81 -1.24 -4.41
C ASP A 26 6.09 -2.75 -4.53
N PRO A 27 6.92 -3.19 -5.49
CA PRO A 27 7.28 -4.59 -5.65
C PRO A 27 8.09 -5.11 -4.45
N ILE A 28 7.78 -6.34 -4.04
CA ILE A 28 8.51 -7.04 -2.99
C ILE A 28 9.89 -7.47 -3.50
N HIS A 29 10.90 -7.32 -2.64
CA HIS A 29 12.29 -7.66 -2.97
C HIS A 29 12.86 -8.72 -2.02
N LYS A 30 12.51 -8.67 -0.74
CA LYS A 30 13.01 -9.59 0.28
C LYS A 30 12.04 -9.68 1.44
N MET A 31 11.95 -10.85 2.07
CA MET A 31 11.27 -10.99 3.36
C MET A 31 12.06 -11.89 4.31
N SER A 32 11.94 -11.67 5.61
CA SER A 32 12.65 -12.44 6.63
C SER A 32 11.91 -12.43 7.96
N ILE A 33 12.01 -13.54 8.71
CA ILE A 33 11.56 -13.66 10.11
C ILE A 33 12.72 -13.44 11.11
N ILE A 34 13.91 -13.10 10.61
CA ILE A 34 15.06 -12.79 11.47
C ILE A 34 14.92 -11.34 11.91
N SER A 35 14.84 -11.14 13.22
CA SER A 35 14.67 -9.82 13.82
C SER A 35 15.80 -8.87 13.43
N ARG A 36 15.42 -7.61 13.18
CA ARG A 36 16.36 -6.52 12.92
C ARG A 36 15.89 -5.26 13.65
N GLY A 37 16.72 -4.80 14.59
CA GLY A 37 16.40 -3.63 15.40
C GLY A 37 15.15 -3.87 16.26
N ARG A 38 14.11 -3.04 16.07
CA ARG A 38 12.84 -3.11 16.81
C ARG A 38 11.78 -4.02 16.17
N SER A 39 12.05 -4.61 15.01
CA SER A 39 11.08 -5.43 14.27
C SER A 39 11.42 -6.91 14.41
N LEU A 40 10.40 -7.75 14.63
CA LEU A 40 10.54 -9.20 14.80
C LEU A 40 10.74 -9.93 13.46
N GLY A 41 10.16 -9.40 12.38
CA GLY A 41 10.40 -9.77 10.98
C GLY A 41 10.38 -8.51 10.11
N TYR A 42 10.57 -8.69 8.80
CA TYR A 42 10.41 -7.59 7.86
C TYR A 42 10.14 -8.05 6.42
N VAL A 43 9.35 -7.24 5.71
CA VAL A 43 9.23 -7.24 4.24
C VAL A 43 9.88 -5.97 3.68
N ILE A 44 10.81 -6.14 2.75
CA ILE A 44 11.42 -5.05 1.97
C ILE A 44 10.69 -4.96 0.64
N THR A 45 10.10 -3.78 0.40
CA THR A 45 9.62 -3.34 -0.91
C THR A 45 10.54 -2.24 -1.43
N LEU A 46 10.73 -2.17 -2.75
CA LEU A 46 11.57 -1.16 -3.40
C LEU A 46 10.72 -0.36 -4.38
N PRO A 47 10.69 0.98 -4.30
CA PRO A 47 9.99 1.81 -5.27
C PRO A 47 10.55 1.59 -6.68
N GLU A 48 9.67 1.51 -7.68
CA GLU A 48 10.07 1.46 -9.09
C GLU A 48 10.47 2.83 -9.63
N GLU A 49 9.89 3.89 -9.07
CA GLU A 49 10.09 5.27 -9.48
C GLU A 49 10.14 6.18 -8.24
N ASP A 50 10.98 7.21 -8.29
CA ASP A 50 10.98 8.26 -7.28
C ASP A 50 9.78 9.19 -7.52
N ARG A 51 8.73 9.04 -6.71
CA ARG A 51 7.46 9.77 -6.89
C ARG A 51 7.24 10.78 -5.77
N PHE A 52 7.15 12.06 -6.14
CA PHE A 52 6.81 13.14 -5.22
C PHE A 52 5.32 13.20 -4.88
N LEU A 53 4.44 12.69 -5.76
CA LEU A 53 2.99 12.76 -5.60
C LEU A 53 2.40 11.38 -5.29
N LYS A 54 1.60 11.29 -4.23
CA LYS A 54 0.88 10.07 -3.84
C LYS A 54 -0.61 10.22 -4.06
N SER A 55 -1.21 9.27 -4.77
CA SER A 55 -2.65 9.27 -5.00
C SER A 55 -3.43 8.73 -3.81
N LYS A 56 -4.71 9.11 -3.64
CA LYS A 56 -5.59 8.51 -2.60
C LYS A 56 -5.62 6.98 -2.67
N ARG A 57 -5.66 6.41 -3.87
CA ARG A 57 -5.70 4.95 -4.08
C ARG A 57 -4.43 4.26 -3.60
N GLU A 58 -3.28 4.87 -3.87
CA GLU A 58 -1.98 4.39 -3.40
C GLU A 58 -1.88 4.44 -1.88
N LEU A 59 -2.35 5.52 -1.25
CA LEU A 59 -2.36 5.61 0.22
C LEU A 59 -3.28 4.56 0.85
N ILE A 60 -4.45 4.30 0.27
CA ILE A 60 -5.35 3.23 0.72
C ILE A 60 -4.71 1.85 0.55
N ASP A 61 -4.07 1.57 -0.58
CA ASP A 61 -3.35 0.31 -0.80
C ASP A 61 -2.19 0.15 0.22
N ASN A 62 -1.46 1.23 0.52
CA ASN A 62 -0.40 1.22 1.53
C ASN A 62 -0.96 0.95 2.94
N ILE A 63 -2.07 1.58 3.32
CA ILE A 63 -2.75 1.31 4.60
C ILE A 63 -3.21 -0.15 4.65
N THR A 64 -3.82 -0.65 3.57
CA THR A 64 -4.27 -2.05 3.45
C THR A 64 -3.12 -3.02 3.62
N GLN A 65 -1.96 -2.76 2.98
CA GLN A 65 -0.75 -3.57 3.12
C GLN A 65 -0.21 -3.57 4.56
N LEU A 66 -0.18 -2.42 5.24
CA LEU A 66 0.26 -2.30 6.64
C LEU A 66 -0.64 -3.11 7.59
N LEU A 67 -1.95 -3.13 7.36
CA LEU A 67 -2.88 -3.91 8.18
C LEU A 67 -2.79 -5.43 7.92
N GLY A 68 -2.07 -5.83 6.87
CA GLY A 68 -1.93 -7.22 6.44
C GLY A 68 -1.41 -8.19 7.49
N GLY A 69 -0.37 -7.79 8.23
CA GLY A 69 0.23 -8.62 9.27
C GLY A 69 -0.78 -8.96 10.37
N ARG A 70 -1.45 -7.94 10.92
CA ARG A 70 -2.51 -8.10 11.93
C ARG A 70 -3.64 -9.01 11.45
N VAL A 71 -4.15 -8.76 10.24
CA VAL A 71 -5.25 -9.55 9.67
C VAL A 71 -4.83 -11.00 9.47
N SER A 72 -3.60 -11.23 9.00
CA SER A 72 -3.06 -12.58 8.82
C SER A 72 -2.94 -13.32 10.15
N GLU A 73 -2.53 -12.64 11.23
CA GLU A 73 -2.52 -13.21 12.56
C GLU A 73 -3.94 -13.65 12.99
N GLU A 74 -4.90 -12.72 12.98
CA GLU A 74 -6.27 -13.00 13.42
C GLU A 74 -6.93 -14.15 12.62
N MET A 75 -6.62 -14.26 11.33
CA MET A 75 -7.18 -15.31 10.47
C MET A 75 -6.65 -16.71 10.73
N ASN A 76 -5.43 -16.83 11.26
CA ASN A 76 -4.70 -18.10 11.35
C ASN A 76 -4.38 -18.53 12.79
N PHE A 77 -4.52 -17.61 13.74
CA PHE A 77 -4.34 -17.83 15.17
C PHE A 77 -5.55 -17.28 15.92
N ASN A 78 -5.85 -17.86 17.09
CA ASN A 78 -6.96 -17.40 17.94
C ASN A 78 -6.56 -16.22 18.83
N ASP A 79 -5.45 -15.55 18.52
CA ASP A 79 -4.92 -14.44 19.30
C ASP A 79 -4.22 -13.43 18.38
N ILE A 80 -4.15 -12.18 18.85
CA ILE A 80 -3.48 -11.07 18.18
C ILE A 80 -2.27 -10.65 19.01
N THR A 81 -1.15 -10.35 18.36
CA THR A 81 0.09 -10.03 19.09
C THR A 81 0.36 -8.54 19.19
N SER A 82 1.30 -8.12 20.04
CA SER A 82 1.81 -6.75 20.03
C SER A 82 2.69 -6.42 18.81
N GLY A 83 3.03 -7.41 17.97
CA GLY A 83 3.92 -7.25 16.81
C GLY A 83 3.44 -6.23 15.77
N ALA A 84 2.13 -6.08 15.59
CA ALA A 84 1.56 -5.15 14.61
C ALA A 84 1.50 -3.68 15.07
N GLN A 85 2.04 -3.32 16.25
CA GLN A 85 1.94 -1.97 16.79
C GLN A 85 2.48 -0.91 15.82
N ASN A 86 3.64 -1.16 15.21
CA ASN A 86 4.26 -0.22 14.28
C ASN A 86 3.42 -0.02 13.02
N ASP A 87 2.82 -1.09 12.50
CA ASP A 87 2.00 -1.00 11.28
C ASP A 87 0.69 -0.28 11.53
N LEU A 88 0.06 -0.51 12.70
CA LEU A 88 -1.14 0.21 13.13
C LEU A 88 -0.86 1.71 13.32
N ASP A 89 0.25 2.07 13.95
CA ASP A 89 0.67 3.46 14.12
C ASP A 89 0.90 4.14 12.76
N ARG A 90 1.62 3.48 11.85
CA ARG A 90 1.87 3.99 10.50
C ARG A 90 0.58 4.13 9.68
N ALA A 91 -0.30 3.14 9.72
CA ALA A 91 -1.59 3.16 9.04
C ALA A 91 -2.46 4.34 9.54
N THR A 92 -2.52 4.53 10.86
CA THR A 92 -3.25 5.63 11.50
C THR A 92 -2.66 6.99 11.09
N LYS A 93 -1.33 7.13 11.13
CA LYS A 93 -0.65 8.38 10.72
C LYS A 93 -0.90 8.74 9.26
N ILE A 94 -0.82 7.77 8.35
CA ILE A 94 -1.11 7.99 6.93
C ILE A 94 -2.58 8.44 6.77
N THR A 95 -3.51 7.75 7.42
CA THR A 95 -4.93 8.06 7.35
C THR A 95 -5.23 9.48 7.88
N ARG A 96 -4.63 9.86 9.02
CA ARG A 96 -4.76 11.21 9.54
C ARG A 96 -4.20 12.26 8.58
N LYS A 97 -3.05 12.03 7.96
CA LYS A 97 -2.51 12.93 6.92
C LYS A 97 -3.42 13.06 5.70
N MET A 98 -4.01 11.95 5.26
CA MET A 98 -4.99 11.97 4.16
C MET A 98 -6.16 12.91 4.45
N ILE A 99 -6.64 12.91 5.69
CA ILE A 99 -7.79 13.73 6.09
C ILE A 99 -7.37 15.18 6.40
N MET A 100 -6.33 15.35 7.22
CA MET A 100 -5.97 16.64 7.80
C MET A 100 -5.08 17.51 6.91
N GLU A 101 -4.20 16.90 6.11
CA GLU A 101 -3.22 17.62 5.30
C GLU A 101 -3.60 17.59 3.82
N TYR A 102 -4.06 16.44 3.31
CA TYR A 102 -4.30 16.26 1.88
C TYR A 102 -5.75 16.52 1.44
N GLY A 103 -6.67 16.79 2.37
CA GLY A 103 -8.08 17.05 2.05
C GLY A 103 -8.78 15.90 1.33
N MET A 104 -8.38 14.64 1.60
CA MET A 104 -8.88 13.45 0.90
C MET A 104 -10.16 12.86 1.53
N SER A 105 -10.79 13.53 2.49
CA SER A 105 -12.11 13.16 3.02
C SER A 105 -13.21 13.75 2.14
N LYS A 106 -14.20 12.91 1.78
CA LYS A 106 -15.39 13.40 1.05
C LYS A 106 -16.32 14.21 1.96
N ARG A 107 -16.35 13.89 3.26
CA ARG A 107 -17.21 14.52 4.26
C ARG A 107 -16.68 15.89 4.67
N LEU A 108 -15.37 15.99 4.91
CA LEU A 108 -14.72 17.23 5.35
C LEU A 108 -14.29 18.12 4.17
N GLY A 109 -14.16 17.54 2.98
CA GLY A 109 -13.81 18.26 1.76
C GLY A 109 -12.31 18.57 1.65
N PRO A 110 -11.93 19.32 0.59
CA PRO A 110 -10.54 19.58 0.23
C PRO A 110 -9.96 20.77 1.03
N ILE A 111 -9.99 20.69 2.36
CA ILE A 111 -9.40 21.70 3.26
C ILE A 111 -8.32 21.08 4.15
N THR A 112 -7.41 21.92 4.64
CA THR A 112 -6.39 21.50 5.61
C THR A 112 -6.78 21.91 7.03
N PHE A 113 -6.52 21.00 7.97
CA PHE A 113 -6.73 21.19 9.40
C PHE A 113 -5.42 21.32 10.17
N LYS A 114 -4.27 21.34 9.47
CA LYS A 114 -2.97 21.60 10.09
C LYS A 114 -2.92 23.09 10.43
N GLY A 115 -2.68 23.39 11.70
CA GLY A 115 -2.38 24.76 12.12
C GLY A 115 -1.15 25.29 11.40
N GLU A 116 -1.05 26.61 11.25
CA GLU A 116 0.24 27.22 10.90
C GLU A 116 1.25 26.73 11.95
N GLU A 117 2.28 26.00 11.49
CA GLU A 117 3.48 25.81 12.30
C GLU A 117 4.11 27.21 12.42
N GLU A 118 3.62 28.01 13.37
CA GLU A 118 4.37 29.19 13.82
C GLU A 118 5.76 28.66 14.19
N GLU A 119 6.77 29.12 13.45
CA GLU A 119 8.16 28.76 13.69
C GLU A 119 8.45 28.94 15.19
N VAL A 120 8.72 27.83 15.87
CA VAL A 120 8.99 27.78 17.30
C VAL A 120 10.32 28.48 17.54
N PHE A 121 10.29 29.80 17.64
CA PHE A 121 11.42 30.58 18.13
C PHE A 121 11.55 30.32 19.63
N LEU A 122 12.78 30.01 20.05
CA LEU A 122 13.21 29.59 21.39
C LEU A 122 12.33 30.14 22.54
N GLY A 123 11.61 29.26 23.24
CA GLY A 123 11.18 29.51 24.62
C GLY A 123 9.69 29.67 24.93
N LYS A 124 8.77 29.12 24.13
CA LYS A 124 7.38 28.94 24.58
C LYS A 124 6.88 27.53 24.35
N GLU A 125 6.45 26.89 25.43
CA GLU A 125 5.45 25.82 25.40
C GLU A 125 4.18 26.40 24.78
N ILE A 126 3.99 26.19 23.48
CA ILE A 126 2.72 26.50 22.82
C ILE A 126 1.94 25.20 22.78
N ALA A 127 0.92 25.13 23.65
CA ALA A 127 -0.17 24.18 23.50
C ALA A 127 -0.73 24.34 22.08
N SER A 128 -0.45 23.38 21.21
CA SER A 128 -1.04 23.31 19.87
C SER A 128 -2.52 22.96 20.00
N GLY A 129 -3.32 23.97 20.35
CA GLY A 129 -4.77 23.88 20.26
C GLY A 129 -5.15 23.58 18.82
N SER A 130 -5.95 22.54 18.61
CA SER A 130 -6.49 22.23 17.29
C SER A 130 -7.27 23.45 16.77
N HIS A 131 -6.99 23.92 15.55
CA HIS A 131 -7.69 25.06 14.93
C HIS A 131 -9.10 24.71 14.41
N TYR A 132 -9.71 23.66 14.97
CA TYR A 132 -11.00 23.15 14.55
C TYR A 132 -11.84 22.77 15.76
N SER A 133 -13.16 22.83 15.61
CA SER A 133 -14.09 22.54 16.71
C SER A 133 -14.08 21.07 17.10
N ASP A 134 -14.57 20.76 18.30
CA ASP A 134 -14.73 19.37 18.77
C ASP A 134 -15.60 18.53 17.82
N GLN A 135 -16.58 19.16 17.16
CA GLN A 135 -17.41 18.50 16.14
C GLN A 135 -16.58 18.07 14.93
N ILE A 136 -15.61 18.89 14.50
CA ILE A 136 -14.69 18.53 13.43
C ILE A 136 -13.68 17.48 13.90
N ALA A 137 -13.18 17.60 15.14
CA ALA A 137 -12.30 16.59 15.74
C ALA A 137 -12.95 15.20 15.73
N SER A 138 -14.19 15.12 16.21
CA SER A 138 -15.00 13.89 16.20
C SER A 138 -15.22 13.38 14.78
N ALA A 139 -15.50 14.27 13.81
CA ALA A 139 -15.65 13.87 12.41
C ALA A 139 -14.35 13.32 11.80
N ILE A 140 -13.19 13.88 12.16
CA ILE A 140 -11.88 13.36 11.74
C ILE A 140 -11.66 11.96 12.30
N ASP A 141 -11.90 11.74 13.59
CA ASP A 141 -11.69 10.43 14.22
C ASP A 141 -12.63 9.36 13.65
N GLU A 142 -13.89 9.71 13.36
CA GLU A 142 -14.82 8.83 12.64
C GLU A 142 -14.32 8.46 11.23
N GLU A 143 -13.83 9.45 10.47
CA GLU A 143 -13.28 9.19 9.13
C GLU A 143 -12.00 8.35 9.18
N VAL A 144 -11.14 8.55 10.19
CA VAL A 144 -9.96 7.70 10.41
C VAL A 144 -10.38 6.26 10.68
N HIS A 145 -11.32 6.07 11.60
CA HIS A 145 -11.85 4.75 11.94
C HIS A 145 -12.40 4.04 10.70
N ASN A 146 -13.25 4.73 9.92
CA ASN A 146 -13.87 4.16 8.73
C ASN A 146 -12.83 3.75 7.67
N ILE A 147 -11.84 4.60 7.38
CA ILE A 147 -10.81 4.26 6.38
C ILE A 147 -9.95 3.07 6.82
N VAL A 148 -9.58 3.04 8.10
CA VAL A 148 -8.78 1.93 8.66
C VAL A 148 -9.59 0.63 8.63
N MET A 149 -10.86 0.66 9.04
CA MET A 149 -11.74 -0.52 9.01
C MET A 149 -12.02 -1.02 7.59
N ASP A 150 -12.30 -0.13 6.65
CA ASP A 150 -12.49 -0.49 5.24
C ASP A 150 -11.23 -1.16 4.66
N SER A 151 -10.06 -0.63 5.00
CA SER A 151 -8.76 -1.19 4.59
C SER A 151 -8.49 -2.54 5.27
N TYR A 152 -8.89 -2.68 6.53
CA TYR A 152 -8.80 -3.94 7.29
C TYR A 152 -9.64 -5.05 6.64
N GLU A 153 -10.91 -4.76 6.35
CA GLU A 153 -11.81 -5.71 5.70
C GLU A 153 -11.37 -6.03 4.27
N MET A 154 -10.81 -5.05 3.55
CA MET A 154 -10.22 -5.28 2.23
C MET A 154 -9.02 -6.23 2.31
N ALA A 155 -8.11 -6.02 3.26
CA ALA A 155 -7.00 -6.93 3.51
C ALA A 155 -7.49 -8.34 3.85
N ARG A 156 -8.48 -8.46 4.75
CA ARG A 156 -9.10 -9.73 5.16
C ARG A 156 -9.70 -10.47 3.98
N LYS A 157 -10.44 -9.79 3.12
CA LYS A 157 -11.03 -10.38 1.91
C LYS A 157 -9.96 -10.91 0.95
N ILE A 158 -8.89 -10.15 0.75
CA ILE A 158 -7.78 -10.55 -0.14
C ILE A 158 -7.03 -11.76 0.44
N LEU A 159 -6.69 -11.72 1.74
CA LEU A 159 -5.98 -12.81 2.39
C LEU A 159 -6.83 -14.08 2.46
N LEU A 160 -8.14 -13.97 2.72
CA LEU A 160 -9.05 -15.13 2.70
C LEU A 160 -9.12 -15.78 1.32
N LYS A 161 -9.22 -14.98 0.25
CA LYS A 161 -9.20 -15.48 -1.13
C LYS A 161 -7.89 -16.23 -1.44
N ASN A 162 -6.79 -15.83 -0.83
CA ASN A 162 -5.45 -16.36 -1.09
C ASN A 162 -4.89 -17.19 0.09
N LYS A 163 -5.77 -17.77 0.93
CA LYS A 163 -5.37 -18.45 2.18
C LYS A 163 -4.33 -19.56 1.95
N LYS A 164 -4.45 -20.32 0.86
CA LYS A 164 -3.49 -21.38 0.51
C LYS A 164 -2.11 -20.81 0.23
N THR A 165 -2.01 -19.79 -0.61
CA THR A 165 -0.74 -19.13 -0.94
C THR A 165 -0.12 -18.47 0.29
N LEU A 166 -0.93 -17.86 1.15
CA LEU A 166 -0.47 -17.30 2.42
C LEU A 166 0.22 -18.37 3.29
N ALA A 167 -0.42 -19.54 3.44
CA ALA A 167 0.14 -20.66 4.20
C ALA A 167 1.40 -21.25 3.54
N ASP A 168 1.39 -21.44 2.21
CA ASP A 168 2.56 -21.90 1.45
C ASP A 168 3.77 -20.96 1.67
N LEU A 169 3.55 -19.65 1.58
CA LEU A 169 4.60 -18.64 1.75
C LEU A 169 5.12 -18.59 3.19
N ALA A 170 4.22 -18.64 4.19
CA ALA A 170 4.61 -18.67 5.59
C ALA A 170 5.44 -19.91 5.93
N ASN A 171 5.04 -21.09 5.43
CA ASN A 171 5.78 -22.33 5.65
C ASN A 171 7.17 -22.27 5.01
N GLU A 172 7.29 -21.77 3.77
CA GLU A 172 8.60 -21.62 3.13
C GLU A 172 9.51 -20.64 3.89
N LEU A 173 8.91 -19.58 4.46
CA LEU A 173 9.64 -18.62 5.29
C LEU A 173 10.08 -19.20 6.64
N ILE A 174 9.30 -20.11 7.24
CA ILE A 174 9.71 -20.81 8.48
C ILE A 174 10.93 -21.70 8.23
N GLU A 175 10.93 -22.41 7.10
CA GLU A 175 12.02 -23.32 6.69
C GLU A 175 13.31 -22.57 6.37
N LYS A 176 13.22 -21.48 5.59
CA LYS A 176 14.40 -20.77 5.07
C LYS A 176 14.81 -19.54 5.88
N GLU A 177 13.92 -19.05 6.75
CA GLU A 177 14.04 -17.84 7.58
C GLU A 177 14.16 -16.51 6.83
N THR A 178 14.56 -16.56 5.56
CA THR A 178 14.68 -15.44 4.64
C THR A 178 14.37 -15.92 3.24
N LEU A 179 13.55 -15.17 2.51
CA LEU A 179 13.24 -15.42 1.11
C LEU A 179 13.69 -14.25 0.24
N SER A 180 14.33 -14.59 -0.87
CA SER A 180 14.65 -13.67 -1.96
C SER A 180 13.42 -13.40 -2.83
N ARG A 181 13.50 -12.35 -3.66
CA ARG A 181 12.43 -11.98 -4.60
C ARG A 181 11.94 -13.16 -5.43
N ASP A 182 12.84 -13.93 -6.02
CA ASP A 182 12.47 -14.99 -6.95
C ASP A 182 11.75 -16.15 -6.25
N GLU A 183 12.16 -16.47 -5.02
CA GLU A 183 11.49 -17.47 -4.18
C GLU A 183 10.08 -17.01 -3.80
N ILE A 184 9.95 -15.74 -3.39
CA ILE A 184 8.65 -15.14 -3.07
C ILE A 184 7.74 -15.19 -4.30
N LEU A 185 8.21 -14.74 -5.46
CA LEU A 185 7.43 -14.71 -6.70
C LEU A 185 7.05 -16.11 -7.18
N LYS A 186 7.90 -17.12 -6.95
CA LYS A 186 7.58 -18.50 -7.28
C LYS A 186 6.33 -18.98 -6.53
N VAL A 187 6.20 -18.65 -5.24
CA VAL A 187 5.01 -18.97 -4.44
C VAL A 187 3.82 -18.10 -4.87
N LEU A 188 4.04 -16.80 -5.02
CA LEU A 188 2.99 -15.83 -5.31
C LEU A 188 2.45 -15.91 -6.75
N SER A 189 3.16 -16.54 -7.68
CA SER A 189 2.71 -16.77 -9.07
C SER A 189 1.37 -17.53 -9.16
N LYS A 190 1.00 -18.26 -8.10
CA LYS A 190 -0.28 -18.96 -7.98
C LYS A 190 -1.45 -18.04 -7.64
N VAL A 191 -1.19 -16.78 -7.31
CA VAL A 191 -2.20 -15.77 -6.93
C VAL A 191 -2.67 -15.05 -8.19
N GLU A 192 -3.98 -14.93 -8.35
CA GLU A 192 -4.56 -13.98 -9.31
C GLU A 192 -4.23 -12.54 -8.88
N SER A 193 -3.16 -11.97 -9.43
CA SER A 193 -2.74 -10.61 -9.13
C SER A 193 -3.55 -9.59 -9.94
N LYS A 194 -4.06 -8.54 -9.27
CA LYS A 194 -4.65 -7.39 -9.97
C LYS A 194 -3.59 -6.56 -10.68
N LYS A 195 -2.31 -6.67 -10.29
CA LYS A 195 -1.17 -6.06 -10.99
C LYS A 195 -1.03 -6.61 -12.41
N SER A 196 -1.13 -7.93 -12.62
CA SER A 196 -1.05 -8.53 -13.97
C SER A 196 -2.11 -7.94 -14.89
N LYS A 197 -3.36 -7.87 -14.42
CA LYS A 197 -4.46 -7.27 -15.18
C LYS A 197 -4.27 -5.77 -15.44
N ARG A 198 -3.65 -5.03 -14.53
CA ARG A 198 -3.35 -3.60 -14.73
C ARG A 198 -2.19 -3.39 -15.70
N VAL A 199 -1.13 -4.20 -15.60
CA VAL A 199 0.01 -4.18 -16.52
C VAL A 199 -0.45 -4.56 -17.92
N GLU A 200 -1.19 -5.67 -18.08
CA GLU A 200 -1.81 -6.07 -19.34
C GLU A 200 -2.69 -4.95 -19.93
N GLN A 201 -3.55 -4.31 -19.11
CA GLN A 201 -4.38 -3.18 -19.58
C GLN A 201 -3.60 -1.92 -19.93
N LEU A 202 -2.46 -1.67 -19.28
CA LEU A 202 -1.57 -0.54 -19.57
C LEU A 202 -0.75 -0.82 -20.83
N GLU A 203 -0.28 -2.05 -21.02
CA GLU A 203 0.42 -2.54 -22.21
C GLU A 203 -0.53 -2.50 -23.42
N GLU A 204 -1.74 -3.06 -23.33
CA GLU A 204 -2.77 -2.97 -24.37
C GLU A 204 -3.11 -1.51 -24.72
N LYS A 205 -3.24 -0.62 -23.72
CA LYS A 205 -3.45 0.81 -23.99
C LYS A 205 -2.25 1.46 -24.67
N SER A 206 -1.03 1.11 -24.29
CA SER A 206 0.19 1.65 -24.89
C SER A 206 0.36 1.20 -26.34
N GLU A 207 0.01 -0.06 -26.67
CA GLU A 207 0.01 -0.58 -28.04
C GLU A 207 -1.05 0.09 -28.90
N VAL A 208 -2.26 0.31 -28.36
CA VAL A 208 -3.34 1.04 -29.05
C VAL A 208 -2.97 2.52 -29.27
N LEU A 209 -2.27 3.15 -28.33
CA LEU A 209 -1.77 4.53 -28.47
C LEU A 209 -0.65 4.63 -29.51
N ASN A 210 0.29 3.68 -29.51
CA ASN A 210 1.39 3.64 -30.48
C ASN A 210 0.90 3.36 -31.91
N THR A 211 -0.06 2.46 -32.09
CA THR A 211 -0.66 2.18 -33.41
C THR A 211 -1.46 3.38 -33.95
N LYS A 212 -2.20 4.10 -33.08
CA LYS A 212 -2.88 5.35 -33.47
C LYS A 212 -1.88 6.47 -33.82
N SER A 213 -0.80 6.63 -33.05
CA SER A 213 0.25 7.62 -33.32
C SER A 213 0.98 7.34 -34.64
N ALA A 214 1.29 6.07 -34.94
CA ALA A 214 1.86 5.64 -36.21
C ALA A 214 0.92 5.94 -37.40
N THR A 215 -0.37 5.64 -37.26
CA THR A 215 -1.38 5.91 -38.29
C THR A 215 -1.51 7.40 -38.58
N VAL A 216 -1.50 8.25 -37.54
CA VAL A 216 -1.57 9.72 -37.69
C VAL A 216 -0.30 10.28 -38.33
N LYS A 217 0.89 9.74 -38.03
CA LYS A 217 2.14 10.10 -38.72
C LYS A 217 2.08 9.74 -40.21
N THR A 218 1.62 8.54 -40.56
CA THR A 218 1.50 8.11 -41.97
C THR A 218 0.48 8.96 -42.75
N ILE A 219 -0.62 9.38 -42.12
CA ILE A 219 -1.60 10.28 -42.75
C ILE A 219 -1.00 11.67 -42.95
N LYS A 220 -0.25 12.21 -41.98
CA LYS A 220 0.43 13.51 -42.12
C LYS A 220 1.51 13.48 -43.21
N GLU A 221 2.30 12.42 -43.31
CA GLU A 221 3.32 12.29 -44.36
C GLU A 221 2.70 12.16 -45.77
N LYS A 222 1.56 11.47 -45.90
CA LYS A 222 0.81 11.42 -47.17
C LYS A 222 0.18 12.77 -47.52
N ALA A 223 -0.32 13.51 -46.55
CA ALA A 223 -0.90 14.84 -46.76
C ALA A 223 0.17 15.85 -47.21
N VAL A 224 1.36 15.84 -46.60
CA VAL A 224 2.48 16.73 -46.96
C VAL A 224 3.04 16.43 -48.36
N LYS A 225 3.06 15.15 -48.78
CA LYS A 225 3.44 14.78 -50.15
C LYS A 225 2.40 15.17 -51.21
N ALA A 226 1.13 15.31 -50.85
CA ALA A 226 0.07 15.72 -51.77
C ALA A 226 0.06 17.23 -52.05
N THR A 227 0.50 18.06 -51.09
CA THR A 227 0.60 19.53 -51.25
C THR A 227 1.87 20.01 -51.93
N SER A 228 2.91 19.17 -52.04
CA SER A 228 4.18 19.50 -52.72
C SER A 228 4.17 19.23 -54.23
N LYS A 229 3.04 18.80 -54.82
CA LYS A 229 2.92 18.42 -56.24
C LYS A 229 2.00 19.34 -57.06
N LYS A 230 1.69 20.54 -56.57
CA LYS A 230 0.97 21.59 -57.30
C LYS A 230 1.84 22.81 -57.50
#